data_AF-A0AAU7C306-F1
#
_entry.id   AF-A0AAU7C306-F1
#
_cell.length_a   1.000
_cell.length_b   1.000
_cell.length_c   1.000
_cell.angle_alpha   90.00
_cell.angle_beta   90.00
_cell.angle_gamma   90.00
#
_symmetry.space_group_name_H-M   'P 1'
#
loop_
_entity.id
_entity.type
_entity.pdbx_description
1 polymer ?
#
loop_
_entity_poly.entity_id
_entity_poly.type
_entity_poly.pdbx_seq_one_letter_code
_entity_poly.pdbx_strand_id
1 'polypeptide(L)'
;MDLNAYLPYFKSMIDRKIGWTISNPEDGIVRVGYPLYDKPMLEFTRKFRASAEYDPHYRKTLKANRIKPRVDEETVAQVLKSDNIGLIGAMISLIVDWEEVEEGTWAQALQSGELYRLTKRLAELTSQRPQPEK
;
A
#
# COMPACT_ATOMS: atom_id res chain seq x y z
N MET A 1 7.92 3.09 11.51
CA MET A 1 7.68 1.64 11.79
C MET A 1 8.80 0.82 11.17
N ASP A 2 9.02 -0.44 11.57
CA ASP A 2 9.99 -1.29 10.85
C ASP A 2 9.36 -1.83 9.56
N LEU A 3 9.70 -1.22 8.42
CA LEU A 3 9.22 -1.61 7.09
C LEU A 3 9.82 -2.94 6.63
N ASN A 4 11.04 -3.27 7.06
CA ASN A 4 11.74 -4.48 6.64
C ASN A 4 11.04 -5.75 7.14
N ALA A 5 10.41 -5.68 8.32
CA ALA A 5 9.61 -6.76 8.89
C ALA A 5 8.44 -7.20 8.00
N TYR A 6 7.91 -6.32 7.14
CA TYR A 6 6.76 -6.61 6.27
C TYR A 6 7.15 -7.06 4.87
N LEU A 7 8.41 -6.90 4.46
CA LEU A 7 8.86 -7.27 3.10
C LEU A 7 8.71 -8.77 2.79
N PRO A 8 9.05 -9.71 3.69
CA PRO A 8 8.84 -11.14 3.42
C PRO A 8 7.35 -11.46 3.21
N TYR A 9 6.48 -10.84 4.02
CA TYR A 9 5.04 -11.00 3.90
C TYR A 9 4.54 -10.50 2.53
N PHE A 10 4.83 -9.25 2.17
CA PHE A 10 4.38 -8.70 0.88
C PHE A 10 4.91 -9.49 -0.31
N LYS A 11 6.16 -9.94 -0.25
CA LYS A 11 6.72 -10.80 -1.30
C LYS A 11 5.96 -12.12 -1.44
N SER A 12 5.50 -12.70 -0.32
CA SER A 12 4.73 -13.96 -0.32
C SER A 12 3.29 -13.82 -0.82
N MET A 13 2.78 -12.58 -0.91
CA MET A 13 1.42 -12.30 -1.38
C MET A 13 1.33 -12.04 -2.89
N ILE A 14 2.47 -11.85 -3.56
CA ILE A 14 2.53 -11.72 -5.01
C ILE A 14 1.96 -12.99 -5.65
N ASP A 15 1.06 -12.83 -6.63
CA ASP A 15 0.29 -13.89 -7.29
C ASP A 15 -0.59 -14.75 -6.37
N ARG A 16 -0.67 -14.45 -5.07
CA ARG A 16 -1.48 -15.21 -4.11
C ARG A 16 -2.94 -14.76 -4.17
N LYS A 17 -3.84 -15.70 -4.39
CA LYS A 17 -5.29 -15.42 -4.33
C LYS A 17 -5.71 -15.01 -2.92
N ILE A 18 -6.33 -13.84 -2.80
CA ILE A 18 -6.97 -13.38 -1.57
C ILE A 18 -8.44 -13.79 -1.63
N GLY A 19 -8.91 -14.41 -0.54
CA GLY A 19 -10.31 -14.81 -0.41
C GLY A 19 -11.20 -13.59 -0.28
N TRP A 20 -12.44 -13.68 -0.76
CA TRP A 20 -13.43 -12.64 -0.62
C TRP A 20 -14.60 -13.19 0.21
N THR A 21 -15.26 -12.31 0.95
CA THR A 21 -16.52 -12.69 1.60
C THR A 21 -17.57 -13.00 0.55
N ILE A 22 -18.35 -14.05 0.80
CA ILE A 22 -19.43 -14.46 -0.07
C ILE A 22 -20.71 -14.38 0.75
N SER A 23 -21.70 -13.65 0.24
CA SER A 23 -23.06 -13.72 0.74
C SER A 23 -23.93 -14.49 -0.25
N ASN A 24 -24.70 -15.45 0.29
CA ASN A 24 -25.69 -16.22 -0.44
C ASN A 24 -27.09 -15.79 0.05
N PRO A 25 -27.60 -14.63 -0.40
CA PRO A 25 -28.99 -14.24 -0.15
C PRO A 25 -29.98 -15.26 -0.75
N GLU A 26 -31.20 -15.29 -0.19
CA GLU A 26 -32.28 -16.21 -0.59
C GLU A 26 -32.71 -16.06 -2.07
N ASP A 27 -32.32 -14.95 -2.71
CA ASP A 27 -32.52 -14.69 -4.14
C ASP A 27 -31.62 -15.55 -5.06
N GLY A 28 -30.70 -16.34 -4.50
CA GLY A 28 -29.81 -17.23 -5.24
C GLY A 28 -28.66 -16.52 -5.97
N ILE A 29 -28.53 -15.19 -5.81
CA ILE A 29 -27.45 -14.41 -6.42
C ILE A 29 -26.29 -14.30 -5.43
N VAL A 30 -25.19 -14.98 -5.75
CA VAL A 30 -23.94 -14.86 -5.01
C VAL A 30 -23.43 -13.42 -5.10
N ARG A 31 -23.35 -12.71 -3.96
CA ARG A 31 -22.74 -11.38 -3.90
C ARG A 31 -21.39 -11.49 -3.22
N VAL A 32 -20.35 -11.07 -3.93
CA VAL A 32 -19.00 -10.92 -3.39
C VAL A 32 -19.00 -9.65 -2.54
N GLY A 33 -18.63 -9.78 -1.27
CA GLY A 33 -18.48 -8.67 -0.34
C GLY A 33 -17.04 -8.15 -0.33
N TYR A 34 -16.49 -7.87 0.85
CA TYR A 34 -15.14 -7.36 1.04
C TYR A 34 -14.06 -8.48 1.02
N PRO A 35 -12.80 -8.15 0.68
CA PRO A 35 -11.66 -9.07 0.78
C PRO A 35 -11.35 -9.49 2.22
N LEU A 36 -10.91 -10.73 2.39
CA LEU A 36 -10.49 -11.28 3.68
C LEU A 36 -8.99 -11.04 3.88
N TYR A 37 -8.65 -9.90 4.48
CA TYR A 37 -7.28 -9.57 4.84
C TYR A 37 -6.81 -10.32 6.08
N ASP A 38 -5.59 -10.83 6.02
CA ASP A 38 -4.95 -11.48 7.15
C ASP A 38 -4.35 -10.46 8.12
N LYS A 39 -4.00 -10.96 9.31
CA LYS A 39 -3.48 -10.14 10.41
C LYS A 39 -2.25 -9.29 10.01
N PRO A 40 -1.25 -9.80 9.26
CA PRO A 40 -0.12 -8.97 8.81
C PRO A 40 -0.53 -7.75 8.01
N MET A 41 -1.49 -7.86 7.07
CA MET A 41 -1.96 -6.70 6.30
C MET A 41 -2.67 -5.68 7.20
N LEU A 42 -3.56 -6.13 8.08
CA LEU A 42 -4.27 -5.26 9.01
C LEU A 42 -3.33 -4.56 9.99
N GLU A 43 -2.29 -5.24 10.45
CA GLU A 43 -1.27 -4.65 11.31
C GLU A 43 -0.41 -3.64 10.56
N PHE A 44 -0.05 -3.93 9.31
CA PHE A 44 0.70 -3.01 8.46
C PHE A 44 -0.07 -1.71 8.29
N THR A 45 -1.32 -1.74 7.87
CA THR A 45 -2.11 -0.53 7.58
C THR A 45 -2.28 0.32 8.84
N ARG A 46 -2.59 -0.31 9.97
CA ARG A 46 -2.68 0.38 11.27
C ARG A 46 -1.35 1.03 11.67
N LYS A 47 -0.24 0.31 11.59
CA LYS A 47 1.08 0.85 11.98
C LYS A 47 1.58 1.91 10.99
N PHE A 48 1.28 1.73 9.69
CA PHE A 48 1.66 2.67 8.65
C PHE A 48 0.93 4.00 8.83
N ARG A 49 -0.39 3.99 9.03
CA ARG A 49 -1.18 5.21 9.36
C ARG A 49 -0.65 5.97 10.58
N ALA A 50 -0.04 5.27 11.55
CA ALA A 50 0.57 5.87 12.74
C ALA A 50 2.07 6.21 12.58
N SER A 51 2.66 5.96 11.41
CA SER A 51 4.09 6.14 11.15
C SER A 51 4.41 7.54 10.61
N ALA A 52 5.69 7.93 10.66
CA ALA A 52 6.15 9.20 10.11
C ALA A 52 6.14 9.22 8.57
N GLU A 53 6.09 8.04 7.96
CA GLU A 53 6.05 7.86 6.51
C GLU A 53 4.64 8.02 5.92
N TYR A 54 3.60 8.03 6.76
CA TYR A 54 2.23 8.30 6.32
C TYR A 54 2.05 9.79 6.01
N ASP A 55 1.44 10.06 4.87
CA ASP A 55 1.14 11.41 4.42
C ASP A 55 -0.39 11.61 4.39
N PRO A 56 -1.00 12.33 5.36
CA PRO A 56 -2.45 12.60 5.35
C PRO A 56 -2.90 13.47 4.17
N HIS A 57 -1.96 14.13 3.48
CA HIS A 57 -2.21 14.97 2.31
C HIS A 57 -1.69 14.32 1.02
N TYR A 58 -1.58 12.98 0.97
CA TYR A 58 -0.99 12.22 -0.13
C TYR A 58 -1.45 12.66 -1.54
N ARG A 59 -2.75 12.97 -1.73
CA ARG A 59 -3.26 13.45 -3.03
C ARG A 59 -2.63 14.78 -3.45
N LYS A 60 -2.40 15.69 -2.50
CA LYS A 60 -1.76 16.99 -2.75
C LYS A 60 -0.28 16.80 -3.05
N THR A 61 0.40 15.95 -2.29
CA THR A 61 1.82 15.62 -2.49
C THR A 61 2.08 15.00 -3.86
N LEU A 62 1.27 14.02 -4.28
CA LEU A 62 1.38 13.41 -5.61
C LEU A 62 1.16 14.46 -6.71
N LYS A 63 0.10 15.27 -6.61
CA LYS A 63 -0.21 16.33 -7.59
C LYS A 63 0.89 17.40 -7.66
N ALA A 64 1.47 17.80 -6.53
CA ALA A 64 2.55 18.77 -6.48
C ALA A 64 3.80 18.28 -7.25
N ASN A 65 3.99 16.97 -7.33
CA ASN A 65 5.06 16.31 -8.10
C ASN A 65 4.61 15.93 -9.52
N ARG A 66 3.49 16.49 -10.01
CA ARG A 66 2.89 16.19 -11.34
C ARG A 66 2.54 14.71 -11.52
N ILE A 67 2.25 14.01 -10.43
CA ILE A 67 1.78 12.63 -10.42
C ILE A 67 0.27 12.62 -10.20
N LYS A 68 -0.45 11.88 -11.05
CA LYS A 68 -1.89 11.71 -10.91
C LYS A 68 -2.16 10.71 -9.76
N PRO A 69 -2.98 11.04 -8.75
CA PRO A 69 -3.21 10.15 -7.63
C PRO A 69 -4.16 9.01 -8.03
N ARG A 70 -3.59 7.90 -8.51
CA ARG A 70 -4.28 6.67 -8.89
C ARG A 70 -3.51 5.45 -8.40
N VAL A 71 -4.24 4.41 -8.03
CA VAL A 71 -3.66 3.11 -7.70
C VAL A 71 -3.61 2.27 -8.98
N ASP A 72 -2.60 2.55 -9.81
CA ASP A 72 -2.32 1.81 -11.03
C ASP A 72 -0.81 1.64 -11.23
N GLU A 73 -0.43 0.64 -12.04
CA GLU A 73 0.97 0.28 -12.29
C GLU A 73 1.78 1.45 -12.85
N GLU A 74 1.18 2.27 -13.72
CA GLU A 74 1.85 3.42 -14.33
C GLU A 74 2.27 4.45 -13.27
N THR A 75 1.33 4.80 -12.38
CA THR A 75 1.56 5.75 -11.30
C THR A 75 2.58 5.21 -10.31
N VAL A 76 2.47 3.93 -9.92
CA VAL A 76 3.44 3.28 -9.02
C VAL A 76 4.83 3.29 -9.65
N ALA A 77 4.96 2.93 -10.92
CA ALA A 77 6.23 2.93 -11.64
C ALA A 77 6.84 4.33 -11.74
N GLN A 78 6.02 5.38 -11.89
CA GLN A 78 6.48 6.76 -11.85
C GLN A 78 7.03 7.15 -10.48
N VAL A 79 6.34 6.79 -9.40
CA VAL A 79 6.78 7.06 -8.02
C VAL A 79 8.06 6.32 -7.68
N LEU A 80 8.19 5.04 -8.09
CA LEU A 80 9.37 4.21 -7.81
C LEU A 80 10.68 4.73 -8.42
N LYS A 81 10.60 5.59 -9.45
CA LYS A 81 11.76 6.27 -10.05
C LYS A 81 12.27 7.44 -9.19
N SER A 82 11.56 7.82 -8.13
CA SER A 82 11.91 8.92 -7.26
C SER A 82 12.73 8.45 -6.05
N ASP A 83 13.66 9.30 -5.62
CA ASP A 83 14.37 9.16 -4.33
C ASP A 83 13.66 9.94 -3.21
N ASN A 84 12.50 10.52 -3.50
CA ASN A 84 11.73 11.28 -2.52
C ASN A 84 10.93 10.33 -1.61
N ILE A 85 11.43 10.13 -0.40
CA ILE A 85 10.79 9.37 0.68
C ILE A 85 9.33 9.79 0.87
N GLY A 86 9.04 11.10 0.89
CA GLY A 86 7.69 11.62 1.08
C GLY A 86 6.76 11.28 -0.08
N LEU A 87 7.28 11.19 -1.31
CA LEU A 87 6.49 10.80 -2.47
C LEU A 87 6.11 9.31 -2.44
N ILE A 88 7.04 8.45 -2.02
CA ILE A 88 6.79 7.02 -1.85
C ILE A 88 5.83 6.79 -0.69
N GLY A 89 6.02 7.48 0.44
CA GLY A 89 5.09 7.48 1.56
C GLY A 89 3.68 7.93 1.17
N ALA A 90 3.57 8.97 0.35
CA ALA A 90 2.28 9.41 -0.20
C ALA A 90 1.63 8.34 -1.10
N MET A 91 2.39 7.63 -1.91
CA MET A 91 1.83 6.55 -2.74
C MET A 91 1.33 5.37 -1.91
N ILE A 92 2.07 4.97 -0.86
CA ILE A 92 1.60 3.93 0.07
C ILE A 92 0.37 4.41 0.85
N SER A 93 0.34 5.68 1.26
CA SER A 93 -0.81 6.29 1.94
C SER A 93 -2.06 6.29 1.05
N LEU A 94 -1.89 6.58 -0.24
CA LEU A 94 -2.96 6.45 -1.23
C LEU A 94 -3.48 5.02 -1.26
N ILE A 95 -2.63 4.00 -1.42
CA ILE A 95 -3.06 2.59 -1.44
C ILE A 95 -3.78 2.21 -0.13
N VAL A 96 -3.23 2.61 1.01
CA VAL A 96 -3.78 2.26 2.33
C VAL A 96 -5.18 2.86 2.53
N ASP A 97 -5.40 4.10 2.14
CA ASP A 97 -6.69 4.78 2.35
C ASP A 97 -7.69 4.58 1.20
N TRP A 98 -7.22 4.14 0.03
CA TRP A 98 -8.10 3.92 -1.14
C TRP A 98 -8.95 2.65 -1.03
N GLU A 99 -8.65 1.73 -0.09
CA GLU A 99 -9.52 0.58 0.22
C GLU A 99 -10.93 1.00 0.65
N GLU A 100 -11.08 2.16 1.29
CA GLU A 100 -12.39 2.70 1.70
C GLU A 100 -13.19 3.28 0.52
N VAL A 101 -12.52 3.53 -0.62
CA VAL A 101 -13.12 4.06 -1.84
C VAL A 101 -13.39 2.94 -2.85
N GLU A 102 -12.45 2.01 -2.96
CA GLU A 102 -12.46 0.91 -3.92
C GLU A 102 -12.02 -0.37 -3.20
N GLU A 103 -13.01 -1.18 -2.82
CA GLU A 103 -12.80 -2.46 -2.14
C GLU A 103 -11.91 -3.38 -2.99
N GLY A 104 -10.90 -3.99 -2.37
CA GLY A 104 -9.93 -4.83 -3.08
C GLY A 104 -8.67 -4.11 -3.54
N THR A 105 -8.51 -2.82 -3.22
CA THR A 105 -7.28 -2.08 -3.52
C THR A 105 -6.05 -2.71 -2.86
N TRP A 106 -6.13 -3.07 -1.58
CA TRP A 106 -5.03 -3.76 -0.91
C TRP A 106 -4.81 -5.13 -1.53
N ALA A 107 -5.89 -5.84 -1.88
CA ALA A 107 -5.78 -7.15 -2.50
C ALA A 107 -5.03 -7.10 -3.84
N GLN A 108 -5.39 -6.14 -4.69
CA GLN A 108 -4.71 -5.87 -5.95
C GLN A 108 -3.24 -5.51 -5.72
N ALA A 109 -2.95 -4.54 -4.84
CA ALA A 109 -1.59 -4.06 -4.61
C ALA A 109 -0.67 -5.11 -3.97
N LEU A 110 -1.24 -6.05 -3.19
CA LEU A 110 -0.55 -7.23 -2.67
C LEU A 110 -0.22 -8.23 -3.80
N GLN A 111 -1.22 -8.54 -4.63
CA GLN A 111 -1.10 -9.52 -5.71
C GLN A 111 -0.18 -9.07 -6.84
N SER A 112 -0.26 -7.80 -7.23
CA SER A 112 0.61 -7.18 -8.26
C SER A 112 2.01 -6.83 -7.74
N GLY A 113 2.25 -6.95 -6.43
CA GLY A 113 3.52 -6.65 -5.80
C GLY A 113 3.85 -5.15 -5.73
N GLU A 114 2.88 -4.26 -5.94
CA GLU A 114 3.05 -2.82 -5.75
C GLU A 114 3.42 -2.48 -4.31
N LEU A 115 2.72 -3.05 -3.33
CA LEU A 115 3.04 -2.85 -1.91
C LEU A 115 4.44 -3.35 -1.56
N TYR A 116 4.87 -4.47 -2.13
CA TYR A 116 6.24 -4.97 -1.95
C TYR A 116 7.27 -3.98 -2.49
N ARG A 117 7.11 -3.53 -3.74
CA ARG A 117 8.07 -2.63 -4.41
C ARG A 117 8.17 -1.28 -3.72
N LEU A 118 7.04 -0.67 -3.39
CA LEU A 118 6.99 0.64 -2.70
C LEU A 118 7.59 0.55 -1.30
N THR A 119 7.18 -0.45 -0.50
CA THR A 119 7.70 -0.63 0.86
C THR A 119 9.20 -0.92 0.86
N LYS A 120 9.67 -1.76 -0.07
CA LYS A 120 11.10 -2.04 -0.24
C LYS A 120 11.87 -0.77 -0.57
N ARG A 121 11.39 0.01 -1.55
CA ARG A 121 12.04 1.25 -1.95
C ARG A 121 12.10 2.25 -0.80
N LEU A 122 11.00 2.39 -0.06
CA LEU A 122 10.94 3.25 1.11
C LEU A 122 11.94 2.81 2.18
N ALA A 123 12.02 1.52 2.48
CA ALA A 123 12.95 0.97 3.46
C ALA A 123 14.42 1.19 3.07
N GLU A 124 14.76 1.05 1.79
CA GLU A 124 16.11 1.34 1.26
C GLU A 124 16.48 2.81 1.49
N LEU A 125 15.59 3.74 1.15
CA LEU A 125 15.85 5.18 1.26
C LEU A 125 15.90 5.66 2.72
N THR A 126 15.08 5.09 3.61
CA THR A 126 15.12 5.44 5.04
C THR A 126 16.35 4.86 5.74
N SER A 127 16.85 3.71 5.30
CA SER A 127 18.08 3.10 5.82
C SER A 127 19.36 3.84 5.38
N GLN A 128 19.30 4.57 4.26
CA GLN A 128 20.43 5.34 3.72
C GLN A 128 20.58 6.75 4.34
N ARG A 129 19.65 7.18 5.20
CA ARG A 129 19.79 8.46 5.90
C ARG A 129 20.90 8.35 6.96
N PRO A 130 21.93 9.22 6.93
CA PRO A 130 22.80 9.37 8.10
C PRO A 130 21.94 9.84 9.27
N GLN A 131 22.04 9.14 10.40
CA GLN A 131 21.48 9.62 11.67
C GLN A 131 22.13 10.98 11.96
N PRO A 132 21.37 12.06 12.22
CA PRO A 132 21.97 13.30 12.69
C PRO A 132 22.67 12.99 14.02
N GLU A 133 23.97 13.23 14.07
CA GLU A 133 24.74 13.21 15.31
C GLU A 133 24.07 14.18 16.30
N LYS A 134 23.83 13.69 17.52
CA LYS A 134 23.28 14.48 18.62
C LYS A 134 24.27 15.54 19.10
#